data_AF-A0AAU9QM57-F1
#
_entry.id   AF-A0AAU9QM57-F1
#
_cell.length_a   1.000
_cell.length_b   1.000
_cell.length_c   1.000
_cell.angle_alpha   90.00
_cell.angle_beta   90.00
_cell.angle_gamma   90.00
#
_symmetry.space_group_name_H-M   'P 1'
#
loop_
_entity.id
_entity.type
_entity.pdbx_description
1 polymer ?
#
loop_
_entity_poly.entity_id
_entity_poly.type
_entity_poly.pdbx_seq_one_letter_code
_entity_poly.pdbx_strand_id
1 'polypeptide(L)' 'MKMMKLRYRAGAYGKWVEVVVSAFVAEELAKEYTGYGWQAEVVTV' A
#
# COMPACT_ATOMS: atom_id res chain seq x y z
N MET A 1 -11.11 -15.42 0.05
CA MET A 1 -10.61 -14.05 -0.24
C MET A 1 -9.21 -13.94 0.34
N LYS A 2 -8.17 -13.62 -0.45
CA LYS A 2 -6.78 -13.54 0.04
C LYS A 2 -6.53 -12.15 0.62
N MET A 3 -6.03 -12.09 1.84
CA MET A 3 -5.64 -10.83 2.50
C MET A 3 -4.17 -10.53 2.21
N MET A 4 -3.84 -9.25 2.09
CA MET A 4 -2.50 -8.73 1.89
C MET A 4 -2.28 -7.52 2.78
N LYS A 5 -1.02 -7.27 3.12
CA LYS A 5 -0.62 -6.06 3.82
C LYS A 5 -0.16 -5.04 2.79
N LEU A 6 -0.83 -3.90 2.76
CA LEU A 6 -0.41 -2.72 2.03
C LEU A 6 0.36 -1.81 2.99
N ARG A 7 1.60 -1.47 2.64
CA ARG A 7 2.44 -0.53 3.37
C ARG A 7 2.64 0.69 2.50
N TYR A 8 2.43 1.90 3.02
CA TYR A 8 2.65 3.12 2.26
C TYR A 8 3.21 4.26 3.10
N ARG A 9 3.88 5.22 2.46
CA ARG A 9 4.27 6.49 3.07
C ARG A 9 4.07 7.66 2.10
N ALA A 10 3.40 8.69 2.60
CA ALA A 10 3.22 9.96 1.88
C ALA A 10 4.51 10.79 1.98
N GLY A 11 5.24 10.88 0.86
CA GLY A 11 6.49 11.62 0.76
C GLY A 11 7.72 10.92 1.39
N ALA A 12 8.90 11.50 1.15
CA ALA A 12 10.19 10.90 1.51
C ALA A 12 10.44 10.76 3.03
N TYR A 13 9.80 11.62 3.83
CA TYR A 13 9.98 11.68 5.30
C TYR A 13 8.74 11.22 6.08
N GLY A 14 7.71 10.72 5.38
CA GLY A 14 6.52 10.16 6.01
C GLY A 14 6.82 8.85 6.75
N LYS A 15 6.11 8.60 7.85
CA LYS A 15 6.11 7.29 8.50
C LYS A 15 5.41 6.27 7.60
N TRP A 16 5.88 5.03 7.65
CA TRP A 16 5.17 3.91 7.03
C TRP A 16 3.88 3.65 7.78
N VAL A 17 2.79 3.57 7.03
CA VAL A 17 1.46 3.15 7.47
C VAL A 17 1.21 1.77 6.88
N GLU A 18 0.64 0.86 7.68
CA GLU A 18 0.40 -0.52 7.28
C GLU A 18 -1.08 -0.86 7.49
N VAL A 19 -1.72 -1.43 6.47
CA VAL A 19 -3.11 -1.86 6.51
C VAL A 19 -3.25 -3.26 5.93
N VAL A 20 -4.14 -4.08 6.48
CA VAL A 20 -4.45 -5.41 5.94
C VAL A 20 -5.78 -5.35 5.22
N VAL A 21 -5.75 -5.56 3.92
CA VAL A 21 -6.93 -5.47 3.02
C VAL A 21 -6.95 -6.67 2.07
N SER A 22 -8.00 -6.81 1.27
CA SER A 22 -8.02 -7.85 0.25
C SER A 22 -6.94 -7.62 -0.81
N ALA A 23 -6.47 -8.68 -1.47
CA ALA A 23 -5.44 -8.57 -2.51
C ALA A 23 -5.82 -7.55 -3.59
N PHE A 24 -7.07 -7.61 -4.08
CA PHE A 24 -7.59 -6.65 -5.05
C PHE A 24 -7.47 -5.20 -4.57
N VAL A 25 -7.89 -4.91 -3.34
CA VAL A 25 -7.82 -3.55 -2.78
C VAL A 25 -6.37 -3.11 -2.57
N ALA A 26 -5.48 -4.01 -2.14
CA ALA A 26 -4.07 -3.70 -1.95
C ALA A 26 -3.39 -3.30 -3.27
N GLU A 27 -3.66 -4.03 -4.36
CA GLU A 27 -3.09 -3.77 -5.68
C GLU A 27 -3.59 -2.46 -6.28
N GLU A 28 -4.89 -2.18 -6.20
CA GLU A 28 -5.46 -0.94 -6.75
C GLU A 28 -4.97 0.29 -5.97
N LEU A 29 -4.94 0.24 -4.64
CA LEU A 29 -4.44 1.35 -3.82
C LEU A 29 -2.93 1.58 -4.03
N ALA A 30 -2.13 0.53 -4.20
CA ALA A 30 -0.70 0.68 -4.47
C ALA A 30 -0.44 1.42 -5.80
N LYS A 31 -1.23 1.14 -6.85
CA LYS A 31 -1.15 1.87 -8.13
C LYS A 31 -1.55 3.35 -7.96
N GLU A 32 -2.64 3.61 -7.25
CA GLU A 32 -3.11 4.97 -7.01
C GLU A 32 -2.08 5.79 -6.22
N TYR A 33 -1.53 5.22 -5.15
CA TYR A 33 -0.58 5.90 -4.27
C TYR A 33 0.76 6.17 -4.97
N THR A 34 1.25 5.24 -5.79
CA THR A 34 2.45 5.50 -6.61
C THR A 34 2.20 6.61 -7.64
N GLY A 35 0.96 6.73 -8.16
CA GLY A 35 0.54 7.87 -9.00
C GLY A 35 0.60 9.23 -8.30
N TYR A 36 0.45 9.26 -6.97
CA TYR A 36 0.62 10.46 -6.14
C TYR A 36 2.08 10.77 -5.79
N GLY A 37 3.03 9.97 -6.28
CA GLY A 37 4.43 10.04 -5.89
C GLY A 37 4.70 9.51 -4.47
N TRP A 38 3.76 8.77 -3.88
CA TRP A 38 3.97 8.09 -2.61
C TRP A 38 4.71 6.78 -2.83
N GLN A 39 5.33 6.28 -1.78
CA GLN A 39 5.89 4.93 -1.80
C GLN A 39 4.85 3.96 -1.25
N ALA A 40 4.55 2.90 -2.00
CA ALA A 40 3.59 1.86 -1.61
C ALA A 40 4.13 0.48 -1.96
N GLU A 41 3.90 -0.50 -1.08
CA GLU A 41 4.36 -1.88 -1.18
C GLU A 41 3.21 -2.83 -0.79
N VAL A 42 3.00 -3.88 -1.60
CA VAL A 42 2.07 -4.96 -1.28
C VAL A 42 2.87 -6.18 -0.85
N VAL A 43 2.65 -6.64 0.37
CA VAL A 43 3.32 -7.83 0.92
C VAL A 43 2.29 -8.87 1.37
N THR A 44 2.68 -10.14 1.31
CA THR A 44 1.91 -11.21 1.93
C THR A 44 1.84 -10.98 3.44
N VAL A 45 0.68 -11.25 4.04
CA VAL A 45 0.47 -11.18 5.49
C VAL A 45 1.44 -12.11 6.21
#